data_AF-A0A8T4E787-F1
#
_entry.id   AF-A0A8T4E787-F1
#
_cell.length_a   1.000
_cell.length_b   1.000
_cell.length_c   1.000
_cell.angle_alpha   90.00
_cell.angle_beta   90.00
_cell.angle_gamma   90.00
#
_symmetry.space_group_name_H-M   'P 1'
#
loop_
_entity.id
_entity.type
_entity.pdbx_description
1 polymer ?
#
loop_
_entity_poly.entity_id
_entity_poly.type
_entity_poly.pdbx_seq_one_letter_code
_entity_poly.pdbx_strand_id
1 'polypeptide(L)'
;MHGEKRSPLLRKNRKLQALRKLKSIESGRGEVSEGYPIKMWVPEVDGTPIESYDHLLALIRSKSLGFFKRKDVSNLLTLAKLHIMLFQEYGGRTHLERGEVAELSKRLKTSPVTLKRYLRQGVMPKLYYWINKVPGAVKEKRLEILLERLNGVTSEEEYYRRFNNLYFYDEISVTSDHKQNEEFARKFFEFIKEYGESGFLVDLAKRLGIGKSTIGAWLDGTQLPTRVAYAARIPTEDPRPGFKWLPKKLNHITNLPEDFIQVPVEIRSPQDLLDVLDQLVPLDTKAMRDFEREFEELTLPIAFMYLLGLAVSDGSFKNDVDYSSKVELYVSKKYSWGSTLGEGFCYAMGRIGLSAERGTDRKKVRENGRVDTFKLYASEASPLLMWMKQALLGLTASENKKHVAIKADWILQMPREWRVAFIQGLADGDGHASFRRFDAAINTTTNEVFISKLLLSIGVASTCGDNRARIKQQDEIVKAGEMPLFRFASGRQETLDNLSKIIKLKPKGRKRVPEDEKNLVIELYEAGLKAGKIVEKLWYEHGLARTIEMIDTMIRREKKKPIDSVGNQ
;
A
#
# COMPACT_ATOMS: atom_id res chain seq x y z
N MET A 1 6.48 -60.77 -2.94
CA MET A 1 5.89 -62.11 -2.98
C MET A 1 4.50 -62.07 -2.35
N HIS A 2 3.44 -62.08 -3.15
CA HIS A 2 2.13 -62.65 -2.81
C HIS A 2 1.39 -62.85 -4.14
N GLY A 3 1.38 -64.10 -4.60
CA GLY A 3 0.73 -64.48 -5.85
C GLY A 3 -0.77 -64.67 -5.61
N GLU A 4 -1.58 -63.73 -6.07
CA GLU A 4 -3.03 -63.86 -6.09
C GLU A 4 -3.45 -64.97 -7.08
N LYS A 5 -3.96 -66.07 -6.53
CA LYS A 5 -4.61 -67.13 -7.30
C LYS A 5 -5.91 -66.60 -7.90
N ARG A 6 -5.92 -66.42 -9.23
CA ARG A 6 -7.10 -65.98 -9.98
C ARG A 6 -8.29 -66.92 -9.73
N SER A 7 -9.41 -66.32 -9.33
CA SER A 7 -10.69 -66.99 -9.02
C SER A 7 -11.21 -67.91 -10.15
N PRO A 8 -11.64 -69.14 -9.84
CA PRO A 8 -12.25 -70.08 -10.80
C PRO A 8 -13.46 -69.53 -11.58
N LEU A 9 -14.14 -68.50 -11.04
CA LEU A 9 -15.28 -67.82 -11.66
C LEU A 9 -14.89 -67.07 -12.95
N LEU A 10 -13.68 -66.52 -13.03
CA LEU A 10 -13.18 -65.80 -14.22
C LEU A 10 -12.89 -66.74 -15.40
N ARG A 11 -12.56 -68.02 -15.14
CA ARG A 11 -12.37 -69.03 -16.20
C ARG A 11 -13.71 -69.55 -16.76
N LYS A 12 -14.74 -69.70 -15.92
CA LYS A 12 -16.10 -70.10 -16.36
C LYS A 12 -16.76 -69.02 -17.23
N ASN A 13 -16.59 -67.75 -16.88
CA ASN A 13 -17.15 -66.63 -17.66
C ASN A 13 -16.49 -66.46 -19.05
N ARG A 14 -15.18 -66.71 -19.17
CA ARG A 14 -14.50 -66.69 -20.48
C ARG A 14 -14.92 -67.82 -21.41
N LYS A 15 -15.19 -69.02 -20.88
CA LYS A 15 -15.69 -70.16 -21.68
C LYS A 15 -17.14 -69.92 -22.14
N LEU A 16 -17.99 -69.33 -21.30
CA LEU A 16 -19.36 -68.94 -21.67
C LEU A 16 -19.41 -67.79 -22.69
N GLN A 17 -18.51 -66.80 -22.58
CA GLN A 17 -18.37 -65.74 -23.59
C GLN A 17 -17.83 -66.27 -24.93
N ALA A 18 -16.91 -67.25 -24.92
CA ALA A 18 -16.42 -67.91 -26.13
C ALA A 18 -17.51 -68.76 -26.82
N LEU A 19 -18.33 -69.48 -26.04
CA LEU A 19 -19.46 -70.27 -26.56
C LEU A 19 -20.61 -69.41 -27.10
N ARG A 20 -20.88 -68.24 -26.48
CA ARG A 20 -21.83 -67.25 -27.03
C ARG A 20 -21.32 -66.63 -28.33
N LYS A 21 -20.01 -66.42 -28.47
CA LYS A 21 -19.38 -65.95 -29.73
C LYS A 21 -19.42 -67.01 -30.84
N LEU A 22 -19.27 -68.29 -30.51
CA LEU A 22 -19.35 -69.38 -31.50
C LEU A 22 -20.79 -69.60 -31.98
N LYS A 23 -21.78 -69.58 -31.08
CA LYS A 23 -23.20 -69.69 -31.47
C LYS A 23 -23.72 -68.51 -32.30
N SER A 24 -23.18 -67.31 -32.13
CA SER A 24 -23.52 -66.16 -32.98
C SER A 24 -22.85 -66.18 -34.36
N ILE A 25 -21.87 -67.06 -34.58
CA ILE A 25 -21.19 -67.20 -35.88
C ILE A 25 -21.88 -68.27 -36.76
N GLU A 26 -22.54 -69.26 -36.15
CA GLU A 26 -23.22 -70.35 -36.88
C GLU A 26 -24.66 -70.02 -37.29
N SER A 27 -25.29 -69.00 -36.70
CA SER A 27 -26.70 -68.63 -36.97
C SER A 27 -26.89 -67.49 -37.99
N GLY A 28 -25.83 -67.05 -38.69
CA GLY A 28 -25.86 -65.96 -39.66
C GLY A 28 -25.33 -66.33 -41.05
N ARG A 29 -25.58 -67.56 -41.53
CA ARG A 29 -25.34 -67.96 -42.92
C ARG A 29 -26.65 -67.86 -43.71
N GLY A 30 -26.98 -66.65 -44.09
CA GLY A 30 -28.08 -66.32 -44.98
C GLY A 30 -28.03 -64.84 -45.28
N GLU A 31 -27.74 -64.54 -46.55
CA GLU A 31 -27.97 -63.26 -47.25
C GLU A 31 -27.00 -62.09 -46.99
N VAL A 32 -26.48 -61.62 -48.14
CA VAL A 32 -25.74 -60.39 -48.47
C VAL A 32 -24.74 -59.90 -47.43
N SER A 33 -23.44 -60.00 -47.77
CA SER A 33 -22.37 -59.37 -46.98
C SER A 33 -22.51 -57.85 -47.04
N GLU A 34 -23.36 -57.29 -46.19
CA GLU A 34 -23.39 -55.86 -45.96
C GLU A 34 -22.00 -55.44 -45.48
N GLY A 35 -21.33 -54.60 -46.27
CA GLY A 35 -20.01 -54.11 -45.95
C GLY A 35 -19.98 -53.39 -44.60
N TYR A 36 -18.80 -53.01 -44.13
CA TYR A 36 -18.73 -52.25 -42.88
C TYR A 36 -19.21 -50.81 -43.11
N PRO A 37 -20.21 -50.30 -42.38
CA PRO A 37 -20.70 -48.95 -42.60
C PRO A 37 -19.57 -47.93 -42.38
N ILE A 38 -19.48 -46.98 -43.30
CA ILE A 38 -18.55 -45.86 -43.23
C ILE A 38 -19.17 -44.80 -42.33
N LYS A 39 -18.40 -44.34 -41.36
CA LYS A 39 -18.77 -43.28 -40.43
C LYS A 39 -17.56 -42.36 -40.34
N MET A 40 -17.31 -41.56 -41.36
CA MET A 40 -16.20 -40.61 -41.32
C MET A 40 -16.65 -39.30 -40.68
N TRP A 41 -15.73 -38.65 -39.97
CA TRP A 41 -15.93 -37.27 -39.55
C TRP A 41 -15.66 -36.37 -40.76
N VAL A 42 -16.52 -35.37 -40.99
CA VAL A 42 -16.37 -34.45 -42.12
C VAL A 42 -15.23 -33.47 -41.81
N PRO A 43 -14.15 -33.41 -42.62
CA PRO A 43 -13.07 -32.47 -42.42
C PRO A 43 -13.55 -31.03 -42.46
N GLU A 44 -13.55 -30.34 -41.32
CA GLU A 44 -13.90 -28.92 -41.23
C GLU A 44 -13.04 -28.16 -40.21
N VAL A 45 -12.87 -26.85 -40.41
CA VAL A 45 -12.25 -25.94 -39.45
C VAL A 45 -13.21 -24.79 -39.13
N ASP A 46 -13.69 -24.70 -37.90
CA ASP A 46 -14.73 -23.75 -37.45
C ASP A 46 -15.94 -23.70 -38.41
N GLY A 47 -16.46 -24.87 -38.82
CA GLY A 47 -17.59 -24.98 -39.73
C GLY A 47 -17.26 -24.68 -41.20
N THR A 48 -16.01 -24.39 -41.56
CA THR A 48 -15.55 -24.30 -42.95
C THR A 48 -15.09 -25.68 -43.43
N PRO A 49 -15.76 -26.31 -44.42
CA PRO A 49 -15.33 -27.59 -44.97
C PRO A 49 -13.93 -27.50 -45.60
N ILE A 50 -13.12 -28.53 -45.38
CA ILE A 50 -11.76 -28.61 -45.94
C ILE A 50 -11.81 -29.36 -47.26
N GLU A 51 -11.45 -28.68 -48.33
CA GLU A 51 -11.45 -29.24 -49.69
C GLU A 51 -10.18 -30.05 -50.00
N SER A 52 -9.04 -29.63 -49.46
CA SER A 52 -7.74 -30.22 -49.72
C SER A 52 -6.77 -30.04 -48.55
N TYR A 53 -5.64 -30.76 -48.58
CA TYR A 53 -4.60 -30.59 -47.57
C TYR A 53 -3.96 -29.19 -47.61
N ASP A 54 -3.80 -28.61 -48.80
CA ASP A 54 -3.26 -27.26 -48.95
C ASP A 54 -4.27 -26.21 -48.47
N HIS A 55 -5.57 -26.43 -48.69
CA HIS A 55 -6.63 -25.60 -48.11
C HIS A 55 -6.59 -25.67 -46.58
N LEU A 56 -6.42 -26.85 -45.98
CA LEU A 56 -6.21 -26.98 -44.53
C LEU A 56 -4.97 -26.18 -44.08
N LEU A 57 -3.84 -26.31 -44.76
CA LEU A 57 -2.62 -25.57 -44.38
C LEU A 57 -2.82 -24.05 -44.47
N ALA A 58 -3.53 -23.57 -45.50
CA ALA A 58 -3.86 -22.16 -45.64
C ALA A 58 -4.76 -21.68 -44.50
N LEU A 59 -5.80 -22.44 -44.13
CA LEU A 59 -6.68 -22.15 -42.99
C LEU A 59 -5.92 -22.16 -41.65
N ILE A 60 -5.01 -23.11 -41.47
CA ILE A 60 -4.17 -23.15 -40.25
C ILE A 60 -3.21 -21.97 -40.23
N ARG A 61 -2.60 -21.59 -41.36
CA ARG A 61 -1.67 -20.44 -41.40
C ARG A 61 -2.37 -19.12 -41.16
N SER A 62 -3.58 -18.94 -41.70
CA SER A 62 -4.36 -17.72 -41.49
C SER A 62 -4.86 -17.59 -40.05
N LYS A 63 -5.25 -18.71 -39.42
CA LYS A 63 -5.78 -18.71 -38.05
C LYS A 63 -4.70 -18.85 -36.98
N SER A 64 -3.66 -19.63 -37.26
CA SER A 64 -2.71 -20.05 -36.26
C SER A 64 -1.28 -20.36 -36.76
N LEU A 65 -0.47 -19.32 -36.93
CA LEU A 65 0.97 -19.47 -37.19
C LEU A 65 1.70 -20.21 -36.04
N GLY A 66 1.28 -19.97 -34.79
CA GLY A 66 1.82 -20.60 -33.60
C GLY A 66 1.63 -22.12 -33.54
N PHE A 67 0.64 -22.69 -34.25
CA PHE A 67 0.46 -24.15 -34.34
C PHE A 67 1.70 -24.84 -34.93
N PHE A 68 2.38 -24.18 -35.88
CA PHE A 68 3.58 -24.73 -36.51
C PHE A 68 4.82 -24.77 -35.59
N LYS A 69 4.77 -24.09 -34.44
CA LYS A 69 5.83 -24.14 -33.42
C LYS A 69 5.72 -25.37 -32.50
N ARG A 70 4.69 -26.22 -32.64
CA ARG A 70 4.49 -27.40 -31.78
C ARG A 70 5.47 -28.52 -32.10
N LYS A 71 6.00 -29.18 -31.06
CA LYS A 71 6.90 -30.34 -31.22
C LYS A 71 6.26 -31.52 -31.95
N ASP A 72 4.94 -31.69 -31.83
CA ASP A 72 4.18 -32.77 -32.47
C ASP A 72 3.50 -32.36 -33.79
N VAL A 73 3.76 -31.15 -34.30
CA VAL A 73 3.06 -30.61 -35.49
C VAL A 73 3.18 -31.53 -36.70
N SER A 74 4.36 -32.06 -36.99
CA SER A 74 4.60 -32.92 -38.16
C SER A 74 3.73 -34.17 -38.13
N ASN A 75 3.62 -34.81 -36.97
CA ASN A 75 2.76 -35.97 -36.78
C ASN A 75 1.27 -35.60 -36.91
N LEU A 76 0.85 -34.47 -36.33
CA LEU A 76 -0.53 -33.99 -36.42
C LEU A 76 -0.95 -33.69 -37.87
N LEU A 77 -0.08 -33.01 -38.62
CA LEU A 77 -0.28 -32.70 -40.03
C LEU A 77 -0.30 -33.96 -40.89
N THR A 78 0.56 -34.94 -40.61
CA THR A 78 0.58 -36.23 -41.31
C THR A 78 -0.74 -36.99 -41.13
N LEU A 79 -1.26 -37.02 -39.91
CA LEU A 79 -2.55 -37.67 -39.62
C LEU A 79 -3.74 -36.93 -40.25
N ALA A 80 -3.71 -35.60 -40.27
CA ALA A 80 -4.74 -34.81 -40.95
C ALA A 80 -4.72 -35.01 -42.47
N LYS A 81 -3.52 -35.03 -43.08
CA LYS A 81 -3.34 -35.34 -44.50
C LYS A 81 -3.92 -36.71 -44.87
N LEU A 82 -3.60 -37.73 -44.07
CA LEU A 82 -4.17 -39.07 -44.23
C LEU A 82 -5.70 -39.04 -44.14
N HIS A 83 -6.26 -38.33 -43.17
CA HIS A 83 -7.70 -38.23 -43.00
C HIS A 83 -8.40 -37.56 -44.19
N ILE A 84 -7.85 -36.46 -44.71
CA ILE A 84 -8.39 -35.75 -45.89
C ILE A 84 -8.37 -36.67 -47.10
N MET A 85 -7.23 -37.35 -47.36
CA MET A 85 -7.14 -38.33 -48.44
C MET A 85 -8.21 -39.42 -48.33
N LEU A 86 -8.37 -40.01 -47.14
CA LEU A 86 -9.39 -41.04 -46.91
C LEU A 86 -10.80 -40.46 -47.13
N PHE A 87 -11.06 -39.23 -46.71
CA PHE A 87 -12.38 -38.62 -46.87
C PHE A 87 -12.70 -38.34 -48.33
N GLN A 88 -11.72 -37.88 -49.12
CA GLN A 88 -11.89 -37.67 -50.56
C GLN A 88 -12.16 -39.00 -51.30
N GLU A 89 -11.48 -40.09 -50.92
CA GLU A 89 -11.63 -41.40 -51.59
C GLU A 89 -12.88 -42.18 -51.13
N TYR A 90 -13.26 -42.05 -49.85
CA TYR A 90 -14.26 -42.90 -49.20
C TYR A 90 -15.47 -42.15 -48.62
N GLY A 91 -15.43 -40.82 -48.48
CA GLY A 91 -16.47 -40.06 -47.81
C GLY A 91 -17.84 -40.11 -48.47
N GLY A 92 -17.89 -40.35 -49.79
CA GLY A 92 -19.13 -40.54 -50.55
C GLY A 92 -19.68 -41.98 -50.53
N ARG A 93 -18.95 -42.94 -49.94
CA ARG A 93 -19.37 -44.35 -49.89
C ARG A 93 -20.16 -44.63 -48.61
N THR A 94 -21.10 -45.58 -48.68
CA THR A 94 -21.90 -46.00 -47.53
C THR A 94 -21.24 -47.13 -46.74
N HIS A 95 -20.49 -48.02 -47.40
CA HIS A 95 -19.88 -49.21 -46.80
C HIS A 95 -18.47 -49.48 -47.36
N LEU A 96 -17.64 -50.16 -46.56
CA LEU A 96 -16.35 -50.73 -46.95
C LEU A 96 -16.45 -52.23 -47.20
N GLU A 97 -15.69 -52.73 -48.16
CA GLU A 97 -15.61 -54.15 -48.42
C GLU A 97 -14.83 -54.90 -47.33
N ARG A 98 -15.10 -56.20 -47.21
CA ARG A 98 -14.44 -57.04 -46.21
C ARG A 98 -12.97 -57.25 -46.58
N GLY A 99 -12.06 -56.74 -45.75
CA GLY A 99 -10.62 -56.85 -45.96
C GLY A 99 -9.97 -55.56 -46.48
N GLU A 100 -10.78 -54.62 -46.98
CA GLU A 100 -10.31 -53.36 -47.57
C GLU A 100 -9.43 -52.54 -46.62
N VAL A 101 -9.76 -52.50 -45.31
CA VAL A 101 -8.91 -51.81 -44.31
C VAL A 101 -7.52 -52.45 -44.19
N ALA A 102 -7.39 -53.77 -44.37
CA ALA A 102 -6.11 -54.45 -44.31
C ALA A 102 -5.27 -54.19 -45.57
N GLU A 103 -5.92 -54.11 -46.74
CA GLU A 103 -5.28 -53.71 -47.99
C GLU A 103 -4.82 -52.25 -47.94
N LEU A 104 -5.68 -51.33 -47.50
CA LEU A 104 -5.34 -49.93 -47.26
C LEU A 104 -4.19 -49.78 -46.28
N SER A 105 -4.14 -50.60 -45.22
CA SER A 105 -3.05 -50.58 -44.26
C SER A 105 -1.71 -50.92 -44.90
N LYS A 106 -1.67 -51.95 -45.77
CA LYS A 106 -0.47 -52.31 -46.55
C LYS A 106 -0.10 -51.19 -47.52
N ARG A 107 -1.07 -50.66 -48.26
CA ARG A 107 -0.89 -49.61 -49.28
C ARG A 107 -0.36 -48.31 -48.69
N LEU A 108 -0.99 -47.82 -47.61
CA LEU A 108 -0.69 -46.53 -46.98
C LEU A 108 0.35 -46.63 -45.86
N LYS A 109 0.92 -47.82 -45.62
CA LYS A 109 1.86 -48.12 -44.53
C LYS A 109 1.40 -47.57 -43.17
N THR A 110 0.09 -47.61 -42.93
CA THR A 110 -0.55 -47.05 -41.74
C THR A 110 -1.21 -48.16 -40.93
N SER A 111 -1.17 -48.07 -39.60
CA SER A 111 -1.80 -49.07 -38.73
C SER A 111 -3.28 -49.30 -39.08
N PRO A 112 -3.74 -50.57 -39.21
CA PRO A 112 -5.16 -50.88 -39.45
C PRO A 112 -6.09 -50.28 -38.39
N VAL A 113 -5.58 -50.07 -37.17
CA VAL A 113 -6.32 -49.47 -36.06
C VAL A 113 -6.63 -48.00 -36.35
N THR A 114 -5.68 -47.24 -36.87
CA THR A 114 -5.88 -45.82 -37.23
C THR A 114 -6.87 -45.67 -38.38
N LEU A 115 -6.73 -46.49 -39.42
CA LEU A 115 -7.65 -46.50 -40.56
C LEU A 115 -9.08 -46.86 -40.13
N LYS A 116 -9.22 -47.90 -39.28
CA LYS A 116 -10.51 -48.27 -38.69
C LYS A 116 -11.13 -47.14 -37.87
N ARG A 117 -10.32 -46.39 -37.10
CA ARG A 117 -10.78 -45.24 -36.32
C ARG A 117 -11.36 -44.13 -37.19
N TYR A 118 -10.69 -43.80 -38.30
CA TYR A 118 -11.16 -42.75 -39.20
C TYR A 118 -12.34 -43.19 -40.07
N LEU A 119 -12.25 -44.36 -40.70
CA LEU A 119 -13.26 -44.80 -41.66
C LEU A 119 -14.54 -45.33 -41.01
N ARG A 120 -14.45 -46.04 -39.88
CA ARG A 120 -15.59 -46.78 -39.29
C ARG A 120 -16.10 -46.21 -37.97
N GLN A 121 -15.26 -45.46 -37.25
CA GLN A 121 -15.60 -44.97 -35.90
C GLN A 121 -15.82 -43.46 -35.84
N GLY A 122 -15.62 -42.73 -36.94
CA GLY A 122 -15.84 -41.29 -37.00
C GLY A 122 -14.92 -40.51 -36.07
N VAL A 123 -13.73 -41.05 -35.77
CA VAL A 123 -12.80 -40.39 -34.86
C VAL A 123 -12.19 -39.19 -35.56
N MET A 124 -12.51 -38.00 -35.09
CA MET A 124 -11.87 -36.76 -35.52
C MET A 124 -10.36 -36.78 -35.20
N PRO A 125 -9.48 -36.53 -36.19
CA PRO A 125 -8.06 -36.30 -35.93
C PRO A 125 -7.84 -35.20 -34.87
N LYS A 126 -6.84 -35.42 -34.00
CA LYS A 126 -6.52 -34.47 -32.91
C LYS A 126 -6.25 -33.04 -33.41
N LEU A 127 -5.73 -32.89 -34.62
CA LEU A 127 -5.48 -31.59 -35.22
C LEU A 127 -6.77 -30.74 -35.28
N TYR A 128 -7.87 -31.30 -35.78
CA TYR A 128 -9.15 -30.59 -35.88
C TYR A 128 -9.73 -30.30 -34.50
N TYR A 129 -9.61 -31.26 -33.56
CA TYR A 129 -10.00 -31.03 -32.17
C TYR A 129 -9.30 -29.80 -31.59
N TRP A 130 -8.00 -29.63 -31.83
CA TRP A 130 -7.25 -28.49 -31.32
C TRP A 130 -7.71 -27.20 -31.99
N ILE A 131 -7.68 -27.13 -33.32
CA ILE A 131 -7.98 -25.88 -34.04
C ILE A 131 -9.42 -25.42 -33.77
N ASN A 132 -10.38 -26.34 -33.69
CA ASN A 132 -11.79 -26.01 -33.44
C ASN A 132 -12.12 -25.78 -31.95
N LYS A 133 -11.16 -25.94 -31.03
CA LYS A 133 -11.41 -25.86 -29.58
C LYS A 133 -11.75 -24.45 -29.10
N VAL A 134 -11.23 -23.42 -29.77
CA VAL A 134 -11.52 -22.02 -29.47
C VAL A 134 -11.67 -21.30 -30.80
N PRO A 135 -12.91 -20.97 -31.23
CA PRO A 135 -13.14 -20.21 -32.44
C PRO A 135 -12.36 -18.90 -32.40
N GLY A 136 -11.78 -18.48 -33.54
CA GLY A 136 -10.95 -17.27 -33.64
C GLY A 136 -11.62 -16.04 -33.04
N ALA A 137 -12.90 -15.81 -33.33
CA ALA A 137 -13.66 -14.68 -32.80
C ALA A 137 -13.78 -14.66 -31.26
N VAL A 138 -13.91 -15.83 -30.62
CA VAL A 138 -13.98 -15.93 -29.15
C VAL A 138 -12.63 -15.61 -28.53
N LYS A 139 -11.55 -16.05 -29.18
CA LYS A 139 -10.17 -15.79 -28.77
C LYS A 139 -9.84 -14.30 -28.88
N GLU A 140 -10.15 -13.67 -30.01
CA GLU A 140 -9.96 -12.24 -30.25
C GLU A 140 -10.71 -11.40 -29.22
N LYS A 141 -11.99 -11.70 -28.99
CA LYS A 141 -12.79 -11.02 -27.97
C LYS A 141 -12.23 -11.16 -26.55
N ARG A 142 -11.72 -12.35 -26.18
CA ARG A 142 -11.08 -12.54 -24.86
C ARG A 142 -9.80 -11.74 -24.74
N LEU A 143 -8.99 -11.70 -25.80
CA LEU A 143 -7.76 -10.91 -25.82
C LEU A 143 -8.08 -9.41 -25.75
N GLU A 144 -9.08 -8.93 -26.48
CA GLU A 144 -9.56 -7.54 -26.41
C GLU A 144 -9.95 -7.15 -24.99
N ILE A 145 -10.79 -7.95 -24.32
CA ILE A 145 -11.19 -7.73 -22.91
C ILE A 145 -9.97 -7.71 -21.97
N LEU A 146 -8.98 -8.59 -22.21
CA LEU A 146 -7.75 -8.59 -21.42
C LEU A 146 -6.93 -7.32 -21.67
N LEU A 147 -6.75 -6.90 -22.92
CA LEU A 147 -5.98 -5.71 -23.29
C LEU A 147 -6.62 -4.43 -22.75
N GLU A 148 -7.95 -4.33 -22.76
CA GLU A 148 -8.68 -3.23 -22.12
C GLU A 148 -8.36 -3.12 -20.62
N ARG A 149 -8.32 -4.25 -19.91
CA ARG A 149 -7.99 -4.29 -18.47
C ARG A 149 -6.55 -3.93 -18.17
N LEU A 150 -5.64 -4.06 -19.14
CA LEU A 150 -4.23 -3.74 -18.97
C LEU A 150 -3.94 -2.25 -19.10
N ASN A 151 -4.93 -1.44 -19.52
CA ASN A 151 -4.81 0.01 -19.59
C ASN A 151 -3.51 0.46 -20.32
N GLY A 152 -3.25 -0.17 -21.47
CA GLY A 152 -2.05 0.08 -22.29
C GLY A 152 -0.79 -0.70 -21.92
N VAL A 153 -0.73 -1.32 -20.73
CA VAL A 153 0.44 -2.12 -20.27
C VAL A 153 0.50 -3.47 -20.97
N THR A 154 0.93 -3.45 -22.24
CA THR A 154 0.91 -4.60 -23.14
C THR A 154 2.31 -5.10 -23.52
N SER A 155 3.35 -4.39 -23.10
CA SER A 155 4.75 -4.73 -23.36
C SER A 155 5.64 -4.49 -22.12
N GLU A 156 6.83 -5.07 -22.12
CA GLU A 156 7.83 -4.86 -21.06
C GLU A 156 8.29 -3.40 -21.01
N GLU A 157 8.46 -2.75 -22.15
CA GLU A 157 8.89 -1.35 -22.24
C GLU A 157 7.89 -0.43 -21.53
N GLU A 158 6.60 -0.63 -21.80
CA GLU A 158 5.54 0.17 -21.16
C GLU A 158 5.43 -0.12 -19.66
N TYR A 159 5.57 -1.39 -19.26
CA TYR A 159 5.65 -1.79 -17.87
C TYR A 159 6.78 -1.08 -17.12
N TYR A 160 7.99 -1.08 -17.68
CA TYR A 160 9.14 -0.42 -17.07
C TYR A 160 8.99 1.11 -17.08
N ARG A 161 8.43 1.69 -18.15
CA ARG A 161 8.13 3.13 -18.20
C ARG A 161 7.20 3.54 -17.05
N ARG A 162 6.10 2.80 -16.85
CA ARG A 162 5.13 3.05 -15.78
C ARG A 162 5.77 2.97 -14.40
N PHE A 163 6.57 1.92 -14.16
CA PHE A 163 7.26 1.74 -12.89
C PHE A 163 8.36 2.78 -12.64
N ASN A 164 9.12 3.19 -13.65
CA ASN A 164 10.14 4.23 -13.48
C ASN A 164 9.55 5.59 -13.07
N ASN A 165 8.30 5.86 -13.49
CA ASN A 165 7.55 7.03 -13.08
C ASN A 165 6.98 6.95 -11.66
N LEU A 166 7.13 5.83 -10.97
CA LEU A 166 6.62 5.61 -9.62
C LEU A 166 7.62 6.10 -8.58
N TYR A 167 7.14 6.81 -7.56
CA TYR A 167 8.01 7.41 -6.54
C TYR A 167 8.85 6.35 -5.83
N PHE A 168 8.21 5.28 -5.34
CA PHE A 168 8.87 4.21 -4.59
C PHE A 168 9.31 3.01 -5.44
N TYR A 169 9.67 3.22 -6.71
CA TYR A 169 10.12 2.11 -7.56
C TYR A 169 11.39 1.44 -7.03
N ASP A 170 12.34 2.25 -6.53
CA ASP A 170 13.62 1.73 -6.04
C ASP A 170 13.40 0.86 -4.80
N GLU A 171 12.55 1.26 -3.86
CA GLU A 171 12.15 0.44 -2.69
C GLU A 171 11.42 -0.83 -3.11
N ILE A 172 10.58 -0.73 -4.13
CA ILE A 172 9.88 -1.86 -4.74
C ILE A 172 10.87 -2.85 -5.41
N SER A 173 12.00 -2.36 -5.92
CA SER A 173 12.98 -3.18 -6.64
C SER A 173 13.86 -4.03 -5.73
N VAL A 174 13.97 -3.66 -4.45
CA VAL A 174 14.81 -4.36 -3.47
C VAL A 174 14.03 -5.38 -2.63
N THR A 175 12.73 -5.54 -2.86
CA THR A 175 11.90 -6.51 -2.12
C THR A 175 12.32 -7.95 -2.46
N SER A 176 12.20 -8.86 -1.49
CA SER A 176 12.65 -10.26 -1.68
C SER A 176 11.93 -10.99 -2.82
N ASP A 177 10.70 -10.58 -3.12
CA ASP A 177 9.85 -11.14 -4.16
C ASP A 177 9.99 -10.42 -5.51
N HIS A 178 10.79 -9.35 -5.61
CA HIS A 178 10.92 -8.54 -6.81
C HIS A 178 11.32 -9.37 -8.04
N LYS A 179 12.40 -10.16 -7.94
CA LYS A 179 12.89 -11.00 -9.04
C LYS A 179 11.84 -11.98 -9.56
N GLN A 180 11.11 -12.62 -8.63
CA GLN A 180 10.05 -13.56 -9.00
C GLN A 180 8.91 -12.81 -9.70
N ASN A 181 8.47 -11.68 -9.15
CA ASN A 181 7.39 -10.90 -9.73
C ASN A 181 7.73 -10.33 -11.11
N GLU A 182 8.98 -9.92 -11.34
CA GLU A 182 9.45 -9.50 -12.67
C GLU A 182 9.48 -10.67 -13.67
N GLU A 183 9.94 -11.85 -13.26
CA GLU A 183 9.91 -13.04 -14.12
C GLU A 183 8.48 -13.40 -14.51
N PHE A 184 7.54 -13.30 -13.57
CA PHE A 184 6.11 -13.50 -13.85
C PHE A 184 5.53 -12.45 -14.79
N ALA A 185 5.93 -11.18 -14.65
CA ALA A 185 5.54 -10.12 -15.58
C ALA A 185 6.08 -10.39 -17.00
N ARG A 186 7.35 -10.75 -17.14
CA ARG A 186 7.96 -11.12 -18.43
C ARG A 186 7.22 -12.27 -19.10
N LYS A 187 6.97 -13.35 -18.36
CA LYS A 187 6.20 -14.51 -18.89
C LYS A 187 4.77 -14.11 -19.27
N PHE A 188 4.18 -13.12 -18.61
CA PHE A 188 2.87 -12.61 -18.96
C PHE A 188 2.88 -11.83 -20.28
N PHE A 189 3.87 -10.98 -20.53
CA PHE A 189 4.00 -10.30 -21.82
C PHE A 189 4.32 -11.26 -22.97
N GLU A 190 5.17 -12.27 -22.71
CA GLU A 190 5.38 -13.36 -23.66
C GLU A 190 4.09 -14.15 -23.92
N PHE A 191 3.28 -14.40 -22.88
CA PHE A 191 1.95 -14.99 -23.02
C PHE A 191 1.03 -14.16 -23.91
N ILE A 192 0.92 -12.83 -23.71
CA ILE A 192 0.07 -11.97 -24.55
C ILE A 192 0.50 -12.06 -26.01
N LYS A 193 1.81 -11.92 -26.27
CA LYS A 193 2.38 -11.98 -27.61
C LYS A 193 2.10 -13.32 -28.27
N GLU A 194 2.44 -14.44 -27.60
CA GLU A 194 2.25 -15.77 -28.18
C GLU A 194 0.77 -16.19 -28.28
N TYR A 195 -0.08 -15.73 -27.36
CA TYR A 195 -1.52 -15.97 -27.44
C TYR A 195 -2.13 -15.19 -28.61
N GLY A 196 -1.76 -13.91 -28.79
CA GLY A 196 -2.10 -13.12 -29.98
C GLY A 196 -1.69 -13.84 -31.28
N GLU A 197 -0.45 -14.32 -31.32
CA GLU A 197 0.10 -15.10 -32.44
C GLU A 197 -0.50 -16.50 -32.64
N SER A 198 -1.46 -16.95 -31.80
CA SER A 198 -2.29 -18.18 -31.88
C SER A 198 -1.93 -19.40 -31.03
N GLY A 199 -1.22 -19.22 -29.92
CA GLY A 199 -0.91 -20.33 -29.03
C GLY A 199 -2.14 -21.01 -28.40
N PHE A 200 -2.18 -22.35 -28.42
CA PHE A 200 -3.05 -23.11 -27.54
C PHE A 200 -2.62 -22.89 -26.09
N LEU A 201 -3.56 -22.54 -25.20
CA LEU A 201 -3.27 -22.28 -23.78
C LEU A 201 -2.47 -23.40 -23.10
N VAL A 202 -2.72 -24.66 -23.49
CA VAL A 202 -2.02 -25.83 -22.95
C VAL A 202 -0.55 -25.86 -23.34
N ASP A 203 -0.23 -25.47 -24.57
CA ASP A 203 1.16 -25.44 -25.05
C ASP A 203 1.89 -24.22 -24.49
N LEU A 204 1.21 -23.07 -24.44
CA LEU A 204 1.70 -21.84 -23.83
C LEU A 204 2.10 -22.08 -22.37
N ALA A 205 1.21 -22.72 -21.60
CA ALA A 205 1.46 -23.09 -20.21
C ALA A 205 2.73 -23.93 -20.07
N LYS A 206 2.89 -24.92 -20.96
CA LYS A 206 4.05 -25.80 -20.95
C LYS A 206 5.35 -25.09 -21.35
N ARG A 207 5.31 -24.18 -22.33
CA ARG A 207 6.48 -23.43 -22.81
C ARG A 207 6.96 -22.42 -21.77
N LEU A 208 6.05 -21.65 -21.20
CA LEU A 208 6.35 -20.61 -20.21
C LEU A 208 6.63 -21.19 -18.81
N GLY A 209 6.38 -22.48 -18.61
CA GLY A 209 6.52 -23.14 -17.30
C GLY A 209 5.49 -22.67 -16.28
N ILE A 210 4.28 -22.34 -16.73
CA ILE A 210 3.20 -21.82 -15.88
C ILE A 210 2.06 -22.85 -15.82
N GLY A 211 1.38 -22.93 -14.67
CA GLY A 211 0.20 -23.78 -14.50
C GLY A 211 -0.92 -23.42 -15.48
N LYS A 212 -1.63 -24.42 -16.00
CA LYS A 212 -2.75 -24.21 -16.94
C LYS A 212 -3.86 -23.35 -16.33
N SER A 213 -4.14 -23.52 -15.04
CA SER A 213 -5.11 -22.71 -14.30
C SER A 213 -4.70 -21.24 -14.26
N THR A 214 -3.42 -20.96 -14.02
CA THR A 214 -2.86 -19.61 -13.97
C THR A 214 -2.97 -18.91 -15.32
N ILE A 215 -2.56 -19.54 -16.42
CA ILE A 215 -2.75 -18.97 -17.77
C ILE A 215 -4.23 -18.76 -18.11
N GLY A 216 -5.11 -19.68 -17.68
CA GLY A 216 -6.55 -19.49 -17.83
C GLY A 216 -7.03 -18.24 -17.09
N ALA A 217 -6.62 -18.08 -15.83
CA ALA A 217 -6.96 -16.91 -15.01
C ALA A 217 -6.39 -15.60 -15.57
N TRP A 218 -5.20 -15.64 -16.18
CA TRP A 218 -4.61 -14.51 -16.89
C TRP A 218 -5.46 -14.12 -18.09
N LEU A 219 -5.85 -15.08 -18.91
CA LEU A 219 -6.68 -14.84 -20.09
C LEU A 219 -8.06 -14.28 -19.73
N ASP A 220 -8.71 -14.86 -18.73
CA ASP A 220 -10.02 -14.41 -18.27
C ASP A 220 -9.93 -13.10 -17.47
N GLY A 221 -8.71 -12.61 -17.24
CA GLY A 221 -8.39 -11.41 -16.48
C GLY A 221 -8.84 -11.46 -15.02
N THR A 222 -9.13 -12.65 -14.50
CA THR A 222 -9.59 -12.86 -13.11
C THR A 222 -8.44 -12.74 -12.12
N GLN A 223 -7.23 -13.07 -12.57
CA GLN A 223 -6.01 -12.91 -11.80
C GLN A 223 -4.90 -12.48 -12.74
N LEU A 224 -4.43 -11.25 -12.63
CA LEU A 224 -3.22 -10.79 -13.32
C LEU A 224 -1.99 -11.03 -12.43
N PRO A 225 -0.78 -11.15 -12.99
CA PRO A 225 0.44 -11.05 -12.18
C PRO A 225 0.43 -9.75 -11.39
N THR A 226 0.79 -9.80 -10.10
CA THR A 226 0.64 -8.66 -9.18
C THR A 226 1.26 -7.37 -9.71
N ARG A 227 2.49 -7.42 -10.26
CA ARG A 227 3.16 -6.22 -10.81
C ARG A 227 2.52 -5.71 -12.09
N VAL A 228 1.97 -6.58 -12.92
CA VAL A 228 1.22 -6.17 -14.11
C VAL A 228 -0.10 -5.51 -13.71
N ALA A 229 -0.82 -6.11 -12.75
CA ALA A 229 -2.02 -5.52 -12.17
C ALA A 229 -1.75 -4.14 -11.56
N TYR A 230 -0.61 -4.00 -10.88
CA TYR A 230 -0.15 -2.73 -10.33
C TYR A 230 0.14 -1.72 -11.43
N ALA A 231 0.96 -2.10 -12.43
CA ALA A 231 1.31 -1.22 -13.55
C ALA A 231 0.08 -0.73 -14.32
N ALA A 232 -0.90 -1.60 -14.55
CA ALA A 232 -2.14 -1.25 -15.24
C ALA A 232 -2.96 -0.17 -14.50
N ARG A 233 -2.75 0.02 -13.19
CA ARG A 233 -3.40 1.09 -12.42
C ARG A 233 -2.63 2.41 -12.43
N ILE A 234 -1.35 2.41 -12.79
CA ILE A 234 -0.56 3.63 -12.90
C ILE A 234 -1.13 4.47 -14.06
N PRO A 235 -1.41 5.78 -13.86
CA PRO A 235 -2.01 6.64 -14.88
C PRO A 235 -1.24 6.61 -16.19
N THR A 236 -1.96 6.79 -17.32
CA THR A 236 -1.43 6.51 -18.65
C THR A 236 -0.37 7.50 -19.13
N GLU A 237 -0.55 8.73 -18.70
CA GLU A 237 0.25 9.90 -18.92
C GLU A 237 1.51 9.90 -18.04
N ASP A 238 2.57 10.53 -18.56
CA ASP A 238 3.77 10.77 -17.78
C ASP A 238 3.47 11.84 -16.71
N PRO A 239 4.08 11.73 -15.51
CA PRO A 239 3.99 12.78 -14.51
C PRO A 239 4.67 14.05 -15.02
N ARG A 240 4.32 15.20 -14.42
CA ARG A 240 4.97 16.48 -14.74
C ARG A 240 6.50 16.40 -14.52
N PRO A 241 7.32 17.15 -15.27
CA PRO A 241 8.76 17.17 -15.06
C PRO A 241 9.12 17.46 -13.59
N GLY A 242 9.95 16.61 -12.99
CA GLY A 242 10.34 16.71 -11.56
C GLY A 242 9.37 16.05 -10.57
N PHE A 243 8.27 15.46 -11.07
CA PHE A 243 7.28 14.74 -10.27
C PHE A 243 7.30 13.24 -10.59
N LYS A 244 6.74 12.46 -9.67
CA LYS A 244 6.48 11.03 -9.84
C LYS A 244 5.08 10.68 -9.37
N TRP A 245 4.56 9.57 -9.87
CA TRP A 245 3.31 8.98 -9.41
C TRP A 245 3.50 8.33 -8.05
N LEU A 246 2.60 8.65 -7.13
CA LEU A 246 2.52 8.09 -5.79
C LEU A 246 1.12 7.54 -5.57
N PRO A 247 0.96 6.25 -5.19
CA PRO A 247 -0.34 5.75 -4.76
C PRO A 247 -0.76 6.46 -3.48
N LYS A 248 -1.96 7.04 -3.44
CA LYS A 248 -2.44 7.69 -2.21
C LYS A 248 -2.91 6.66 -1.20
N LYS A 249 -3.59 5.61 -1.65
CA LYS A 249 -4.02 4.48 -0.81
C LYS A 249 -3.79 3.12 -1.48
N LEU A 250 -3.56 2.11 -0.64
CA LEU A 250 -3.52 0.71 -1.05
C LEU A 250 -4.76 -0.01 -0.55
N ASN A 251 -5.32 -0.87 -1.41
CA ASN A 251 -6.42 -1.73 -1.04
C ASN A 251 -5.98 -2.77 -0.02
N HIS A 252 -6.64 -2.84 1.14
CA HIS A 252 -6.25 -3.72 2.25
C HIS A 252 -6.27 -5.23 1.95
N ILE A 253 -6.98 -5.68 0.89
CA ILE A 253 -7.06 -7.10 0.51
C ILE A 253 -6.01 -7.44 -0.55
N THR A 254 -5.90 -6.58 -1.56
CA THR A 254 -5.09 -6.86 -2.76
C THR A 254 -3.72 -6.18 -2.76
N ASN A 255 -3.49 -5.22 -1.87
CA ASN A 255 -2.33 -4.31 -1.85
C ASN A 255 -2.13 -3.54 -3.17
N LEU A 256 -3.16 -3.46 -4.01
CA LEU A 256 -3.12 -2.68 -5.25
C LEU A 256 -3.50 -1.22 -4.97
N PRO A 257 -2.88 -0.25 -5.67
CA PRO A 257 -3.25 1.16 -5.63
C PRO A 257 -4.74 1.39 -5.92
N GLU A 258 -5.40 2.24 -5.16
CA GLU A 258 -6.79 2.67 -5.43
C GLU A 258 -6.82 3.98 -6.24
N ASP A 259 -5.92 4.91 -5.89
CA ASP A 259 -5.76 6.22 -6.51
C ASP A 259 -4.29 6.61 -6.58
N PHE A 260 -3.97 7.54 -7.47
CA PHE A 260 -2.63 8.10 -7.63
C PHE A 260 -2.66 9.63 -7.57
N ILE A 261 -1.59 10.17 -7.01
CA ILE A 261 -1.29 11.60 -7.01
C ILE A 261 0.11 11.81 -7.56
N GLN A 262 0.37 12.99 -8.09
CA GLN A 262 1.71 13.41 -8.48
C GLN A 262 2.37 14.07 -7.28
N VAL A 263 3.58 13.63 -6.94
CA VAL A 263 4.40 14.24 -5.88
C VAL A 263 5.76 14.66 -6.43
N PRO A 264 6.32 15.77 -5.93
CA PRO A 264 7.65 16.21 -6.33
C PRO A 264 8.69 15.24 -5.78
N VAL A 265 9.78 15.06 -6.52
CA VAL A 265 10.95 14.30 -6.05
C VAL A 265 11.68 15.05 -4.92
N GLU A 266 11.58 16.38 -4.91
CA GLU A 266 12.20 17.26 -3.92
C GLU A 266 11.32 18.50 -3.68
N ILE A 267 11.17 18.95 -2.43
CA ILE A 267 10.45 20.19 -2.11
C ILE A 267 11.39 21.39 -2.25
N ARG A 268 11.08 22.28 -3.18
CA ARG A 268 11.89 23.48 -3.46
C ARG A 268 11.14 24.77 -3.17
N SER A 269 9.81 24.72 -3.16
CA SER A 269 8.95 25.88 -2.99
C SER A 269 7.64 25.51 -2.27
N PRO A 270 6.90 26.51 -1.74
CA PRO A 270 5.56 26.27 -1.19
C PRO A 270 4.59 25.70 -2.24
N GLN A 271 4.78 26.04 -3.52
CA GLN A 271 3.93 25.55 -4.60
C GLN A 271 4.04 24.04 -4.78
N ASP A 272 5.23 23.45 -4.58
CA ASP A 272 5.41 22.00 -4.68
C ASP A 272 4.53 21.25 -3.67
N LEU A 273 4.33 21.83 -2.48
CA LEU A 273 3.44 21.27 -1.48
C LEU A 273 1.97 21.52 -1.83
N LEU A 274 1.61 22.74 -2.25
CA LEU A 274 0.24 23.06 -2.69
C LEU A 274 -0.22 22.11 -3.80
N ASP A 275 0.62 21.87 -4.79
CA ASP A 275 0.36 20.96 -5.90
C ASP A 275 0.00 19.54 -5.42
N VAL A 276 0.63 19.06 -4.35
CA VAL A 276 0.28 17.77 -3.73
C VAL A 276 -1.04 17.89 -2.98
N LEU A 277 -1.22 18.94 -2.19
CA LEU A 277 -2.41 19.14 -1.36
C LEU A 277 -3.68 19.31 -2.19
N ASP A 278 -3.62 19.98 -3.34
CA ASP A 278 -4.75 20.20 -4.24
C ASP A 278 -5.30 18.88 -4.85
N GLN A 279 -4.52 17.80 -4.77
CA GLN A 279 -4.93 16.45 -5.18
C GLN A 279 -5.53 15.62 -4.02
N LEU A 280 -5.45 16.11 -2.78
CA LEU A 280 -5.98 15.42 -1.61
C LEU A 280 -7.42 15.85 -1.35
N VAL A 281 -8.27 14.88 -1.04
CA VAL A 281 -9.69 15.09 -0.74
C VAL A 281 -9.92 14.76 0.74
N PRO A 282 -10.34 15.73 1.57
CA PRO A 282 -10.72 15.48 2.95
C PRO A 282 -11.79 14.40 3.08
N LEU A 283 -11.74 13.62 4.15
CA LEU A 283 -12.79 12.65 4.46
C LEU A 283 -14.07 13.38 4.91
N ASP A 284 -15.21 13.06 4.29
CA ASP A 284 -16.54 13.49 4.77
C ASP A 284 -17.22 12.36 5.55
N THR A 285 -16.80 12.20 6.80
CA THR A 285 -17.44 11.28 7.75
C THR A 285 -18.16 12.06 8.84
N LYS A 286 -19.08 11.41 9.56
CA LYS A 286 -19.74 12.01 10.73
C LYS A 286 -18.72 12.51 11.76
N ALA A 287 -17.70 11.70 12.05
CA ALA A 287 -16.65 12.08 12.99
C ALA A 287 -15.90 13.34 12.55
N MET A 288 -15.62 13.50 11.26
CA MET A 288 -14.95 14.69 10.72
C MET A 288 -15.79 15.96 10.89
N ARG A 289 -17.11 15.86 10.67
CA ARG A 289 -18.04 16.98 10.91
C ARG A 289 -18.16 17.32 12.41
N ASP A 290 -18.09 16.32 13.27
CA ASP A 290 -18.07 16.53 14.72
C ASP A 290 -16.78 17.24 15.15
N PHE A 291 -15.62 16.80 14.65
CA PHE A 291 -14.34 17.46 14.90
C PHE A 291 -14.27 18.89 14.38
N GLU A 292 -14.79 19.18 13.19
CA GLU A 292 -14.78 20.53 12.61
C GLU A 292 -15.60 21.52 13.44
N ARG A 293 -16.72 21.05 14.02
CA ARG A 293 -17.52 21.84 14.95
C ARG A 293 -16.83 22.07 16.29
N GLU A 294 -16.00 21.12 16.75
CA GLU A 294 -15.27 21.23 18.02
C GLU A 294 -14.00 22.07 17.90
N PHE A 295 -13.25 21.91 16.80
CA PHE A 295 -11.90 22.46 16.63
C PHE A 295 -11.81 23.64 15.66
N GLU A 296 -12.94 24.08 15.11
CA GLU A 296 -13.00 24.99 13.96
C GLU A 296 -12.40 24.38 12.70
N GLU A 297 -12.73 24.95 11.55
CA GLU A 297 -12.25 24.43 10.27
C GLU A 297 -10.73 24.63 10.12
N LEU A 298 -10.02 23.52 9.92
CA LEU A 298 -8.61 23.57 9.54
C LEU A 298 -8.44 23.53 8.03
N THR A 299 -7.86 24.59 7.46
CA THR A 299 -7.44 24.56 6.06
C THR A 299 -6.46 23.40 5.83
N LEU A 300 -6.52 22.80 4.65
CA LEU A 300 -5.73 21.61 4.33
C LEU A 300 -4.21 21.80 4.56
N PRO A 301 -3.58 22.91 4.15
CA PRO A 301 -2.16 23.13 4.42
C PRO A 301 -1.83 23.23 5.92
N ILE A 302 -2.71 23.84 6.70
CA ILE A 302 -2.54 23.97 8.15
C ILE A 302 -2.65 22.61 8.83
N ALA A 303 -3.65 21.80 8.46
CA ALA A 303 -3.80 20.43 8.95
C ALA A 303 -2.58 19.57 8.59
N PHE A 304 -2.09 19.67 7.35
CA PHE A 304 -0.93 18.92 6.86
C PHE A 304 0.35 19.31 7.60
N MET A 305 0.64 20.60 7.74
CA MET A 305 1.85 21.07 8.43
C MET A 305 1.81 20.78 9.92
N TYR A 306 0.63 20.90 10.56
CA TYR A 306 0.41 20.46 11.93
C TYR A 306 0.72 18.97 12.09
N LEU A 307 0.18 18.12 11.22
CA LEU A 307 0.41 16.69 11.24
C LEU A 307 1.90 16.34 11.05
N LEU A 308 2.59 17.03 10.14
CA LEU A 308 4.02 16.83 9.92
C LEU A 308 4.83 17.19 11.18
N GLY A 309 4.50 18.30 11.84
CA GLY A 309 5.11 18.68 13.13
C GLY A 309 4.86 17.65 14.23
N LEU A 310 3.62 17.16 14.33
CA LEU A 310 3.24 16.15 15.31
C LEU A 310 3.89 14.78 15.02
N ALA A 311 4.09 14.44 13.76
CA ALA A 311 4.82 13.25 13.33
C ALA A 311 6.32 13.32 13.67
N VAL A 312 6.90 14.52 13.74
CA VAL A 312 8.28 14.76 14.18
C VAL A 312 8.41 14.72 15.71
N SER A 313 7.36 15.06 16.46
CA SER A 313 7.38 14.96 17.93
C SER A 313 7.02 13.55 18.41
N ASP A 314 5.83 13.39 19.00
CA ASP A 314 5.36 12.17 19.66
C ASP A 314 4.75 11.13 18.69
N GLY A 315 4.50 11.51 17.43
CA GLY A 315 4.08 10.55 16.41
C GLY A 315 5.18 9.51 16.15
N SER A 316 4.87 8.37 15.54
CA SER A 316 5.84 7.36 15.15
C SER A 316 5.47 6.76 13.81
N PHE A 317 6.36 6.85 12.83
CA PHE A 317 6.21 6.12 11.58
C PHE A 317 6.48 4.64 11.84
N LYS A 318 5.54 3.80 11.43
CA LYS A 318 5.69 2.35 11.41
C LYS A 318 5.43 1.88 9.99
N ASN A 319 6.43 1.24 9.39
CA ASN A 319 6.30 0.66 8.06
C ASN A 319 5.32 -0.51 8.14
N ASP A 320 4.44 -0.61 7.16
CA ASP A 320 3.47 -1.69 7.06
C ASP A 320 3.86 -2.66 5.93
N VAL A 321 4.10 -2.11 4.74
CA VAL A 321 4.84 -2.77 3.64
C VAL A 321 6.01 -1.89 3.20
N ASP A 322 6.85 -2.38 2.28
CA ASP A 322 8.12 -1.74 1.89
C ASP A 322 7.96 -0.29 1.39
N TYR A 323 6.78 0.09 0.90
CA TYR A 323 6.47 1.40 0.32
C TYR A 323 5.23 2.06 0.96
N SER A 324 4.85 1.67 2.18
CA SER A 324 3.79 2.35 2.93
C SER A 324 4.13 2.48 4.42
N SER A 325 3.59 3.52 5.04
CA SER A 325 3.75 3.75 6.47
C SER A 325 2.42 4.10 7.11
N LYS A 326 2.31 3.85 8.41
CA LYS A 326 1.30 4.46 9.27
C LYS A 326 1.97 5.34 10.31
N VAL A 327 1.21 6.30 10.84
CA VAL A 327 1.63 7.13 11.97
C VAL A 327 0.85 6.71 13.20
N GLU A 328 1.58 6.34 14.26
CA GLU A 328 1.03 6.02 15.57
C GLU A 328 1.36 7.15 16.56
N LEU A 329 0.36 7.65 17.28
CA LEU A 329 0.49 8.67 18.31
C LEU A 329 0.17 8.07 19.69
N TYR A 330 1.09 8.25 20.64
CA TYR A 330 0.93 7.77 22.01
C TYR A 330 0.70 8.93 22.97
N VAL A 331 -0.55 9.15 23.38
CA VAL A 331 -0.90 10.27 24.26
C VAL A 331 -1.05 9.81 25.70
N SER A 332 -0.33 10.44 26.64
CA SER A 332 -0.39 10.06 28.05
C SER A 332 -1.78 10.30 28.66
N LYS A 333 -2.31 9.31 29.39
CA LYS A 333 -3.56 9.46 30.16
C LYS A 333 -3.46 10.41 31.35
N LYS A 334 -2.25 10.81 31.73
CA LYS A 334 -2.01 11.71 32.87
C LYS A 334 -2.63 13.10 32.65
N TYR A 335 -2.75 13.53 31.40
CA TYR A 335 -3.20 14.87 31.04
C TYR A 335 -4.62 14.85 30.51
N SER A 336 -5.47 15.75 31.02
CA SER A 336 -6.87 15.89 30.59
C SER A 336 -6.99 16.23 29.10
N TRP A 337 -6.14 17.12 28.60
CA TRP A 337 -6.05 17.50 27.19
C TRP A 337 -5.56 16.38 26.26
N GLY A 338 -5.15 15.22 26.80
CA GLY A 338 -4.65 14.12 25.99
C GLY A 338 -5.72 13.45 25.10
N SER A 339 -7.01 13.56 25.40
CA SER A 339 -8.06 13.18 24.43
C SER A 339 -8.08 14.12 23.25
N THR A 340 -8.15 15.42 23.53
CA THR A 340 -8.22 16.51 22.55
C THR A 340 -7.06 16.46 21.56
N LEU A 341 -5.83 16.19 22.03
CA LEU A 341 -4.68 15.98 21.13
C LEU A 341 -4.87 14.81 20.17
N GLY A 342 -5.36 13.66 20.67
CA GLY A 342 -5.58 12.49 19.83
C GLY A 342 -6.73 12.66 18.84
N GLU A 343 -7.79 13.36 19.24
CA GLU A 343 -8.91 13.74 18.37
C GLU A 343 -8.47 14.75 17.31
N GLY A 344 -7.66 15.75 17.69
CA GLY A 344 -7.04 16.69 16.76
C GLY A 344 -6.10 16.01 15.75
N PHE A 345 -5.36 14.96 16.16
CA PHE A 345 -4.59 14.11 15.26
C PHE A 345 -5.50 13.37 14.25
N CYS A 346 -6.59 12.77 14.72
CA CYS A 346 -7.56 12.12 13.85
C CYS A 346 -8.19 13.11 12.87
N TYR A 347 -8.53 14.31 13.32
CA TYR A 347 -9.06 15.36 12.47
C TYR A 347 -8.06 15.79 11.41
N ALA A 348 -6.80 16.07 11.78
CA ALA A 348 -5.76 16.46 10.83
C ALA A 348 -5.47 15.36 9.78
N MET A 349 -5.46 14.09 10.19
CA MET A 349 -5.35 12.94 9.26
C MET A 349 -6.53 12.89 8.29
N GLY A 350 -7.76 13.03 8.80
CA GLY A 350 -8.94 13.01 7.95
C GLY A 350 -9.01 14.18 6.97
N ARG A 351 -8.47 15.36 7.33
CA ARG A 351 -8.35 16.50 6.40
C ARG A 351 -7.44 16.18 5.22
N ILE A 352 -6.38 15.39 5.40
CA ILE A 352 -5.51 14.96 4.29
C ILE A 352 -6.03 13.70 3.56
N GLY A 353 -7.26 13.27 3.87
CA GLY A 353 -7.91 12.14 3.20
C GLY A 353 -7.53 10.76 3.72
N LEU A 354 -6.90 10.66 4.91
CA LEU A 354 -6.52 9.40 5.53
C LEU A 354 -7.32 9.13 6.80
N SER A 355 -7.76 7.89 6.99
CA SER A 355 -8.45 7.52 8.22
C SER A 355 -7.47 7.35 9.39
N ALA A 356 -7.90 7.73 10.59
CA ALA A 356 -7.18 7.47 11.82
C ALA A 356 -8.16 7.25 12.97
N GLU A 357 -7.85 6.29 13.84
CA GLU A 357 -8.75 5.87 14.90
C GLU A 357 -8.05 5.67 16.24
N ARG A 358 -8.87 5.69 17.29
CA ARG A 358 -8.45 5.39 18.65
C ARG A 358 -8.34 3.87 18.83
N GLY A 359 -7.11 3.38 18.99
CA GLY A 359 -6.84 1.96 19.27
C GLY A 359 -7.02 1.58 20.75
N THR A 360 -6.47 0.44 21.15
CA THR A 360 -6.44 0.03 22.57
C THR A 360 -5.34 0.77 23.34
N ASP A 361 -5.56 0.98 24.64
CA ASP A 361 -4.52 1.55 25.51
C ASP A 361 -3.25 0.70 25.51
N ARG A 362 -2.10 1.39 25.62
CA ARG A 362 -0.80 0.75 25.79
C ARG A 362 -0.21 1.13 27.14
N LYS A 363 0.32 0.13 27.85
CA LYS A 363 1.03 0.31 29.12
C LYS A 363 2.53 0.21 28.86
N LYS A 364 3.31 1.11 29.43
CA LYS A 364 4.78 1.06 29.45
C LYS A 364 5.25 0.99 30.88
N VAL A 365 5.94 -0.08 31.23
CA VAL A 365 6.61 -0.23 32.53
C VAL A 365 7.98 0.43 32.41
N ARG A 366 8.27 1.41 33.27
CA ARG A 366 9.60 2.02 33.38
C ARG A 366 10.51 1.15 34.22
N GLU A 367 11.82 1.39 34.13
CA GLU A 367 12.86 0.69 34.91
C GLU A 367 12.61 0.77 36.43
N ASN A 368 12.01 1.85 36.91
CA ASN A 368 11.65 2.05 38.32
C ASN A 368 10.32 1.39 38.73
N GLY A 369 9.74 0.51 37.91
CA GLY A 369 8.48 -0.17 38.16
C GLY A 369 7.22 0.67 37.92
N ARG A 370 7.34 1.97 37.65
CA ARG A 370 6.19 2.84 37.36
C ARG A 370 5.54 2.43 36.03
N VAL A 371 4.22 2.25 36.04
CA VAL A 371 3.43 1.97 34.83
C VAL A 371 2.79 3.25 34.33
N ASP A 372 3.18 3.70 33.14
CA ASP A 372 2.49 4.77 32.43
C ASP A 372 1.52 4.18 31.41
N THR A 373 0.30 4.73 31.34
CA THR A 373 -0.73 4.31 30.38
C THR A 373 -0.93 5.38 29.31
N PHE A 374 -0.97 4.95 28.06
CA PHE A 374 -1.08 5.80 26.88
C PHE A 374 -2.32 5.41 26.06
N LYS A 375 -3.03 6.43 25.59
CA LYS A 375 -4.01 6.32 24.53
C LYS A 375 -3.26 6.24 23.20
N LEU A 376 -3.43 5.14 22.48
CA LEU A 376 -2.90 4.97 21.13
C LEU A 376 -3.92 5.47 20.10
N TYR A 377 -3.48 6.35 19.20
CA TYR A 377 -4.20 6.72 17.99
C TYR A 377 -3.34 6.29 16.80
N ALA A 378 -3.93 5.72 15.76
CA ALA A 378 -3.19 5.21 14.61
C ALA A 378 -3.90 5.54 13.32
N SER A 379 -3.14 5.97 12.31
CA SER A 379 -3.65 6.08 10.95
C SER A 379 -3.73 4.73 10.26
N GLU A 380 -4.52 4.67 9.18
CA GLU A 380 -4.33 3.64 8.17
C GLU A 380 -2.92 3.75 7.53
N ALA A 381 -2.46 2.65 6.94
CA ALA A 381 -1.20 2.63 6.20
C ALA A 381 -1.39 3.28 4.82
N SER A 382 -0.46 4.17 4.46
CA SER A 382 -0.50 4.88 3.18
C SER A 382 0.92 5.17 2.66
N PRO A 383 1.16 5.05 1.34
CA PRO A 383 2.40 5.53 0.73
C PRO A 383 2.58 7.06 0.86
N LEU A 384 1.50 7.84 1.00
CA LEU A 384 1.59 9.28 1.31
C LEU A 384 2.36 9.53 2.61
N LEU A 385 2.14 8.73 3.64
CA LEU A 385 2.85 8.86 4.92
C LEU A 385 4.31 8.44 4.81
N MET A 386 4.62 7.45 3.96
CA MET A 386 6.02 7.11 3.66
C MET A 386 6.69 8.25 2.89
N TRP A 387 5.98 8.90 1.97
CA TRP A 387 6.49 10.04 1.20
C TRP A 387 6.75 11.24 2.12
N MET A 388 5.84 11.51 3.07
CA MET A 388 6.07 12.53 4.11
C MET A 388 7.36 12.23 4.89
N LYS A 389 7.58 10.97 5.29
CA LYS A 389 8.80 10.57 6.01
C LYS A 389 10.07 10.81 5.17
N GLN A 390 10.07 10.38 3.92
CA GLN A 390 11.26 10.43 3.08
C GLN A 390 11.49 11.81 2.45
N ALA A 391 10.52 12.31 1.69
CA ALA A 391 10.67 13.54 0.92
C ALA A 391 10.68 14.80 1.80
N LEU A 392 9.82 14.84 2.82
CA LEU A 392 9.64 16.06 3.62
C LEU A 392 10.57 16.12 4.83
N LEU A 393 10.90 14.97 5.42
CA LEU A 393 11.77 14.88 6.61
C LEU A 393 13.16 14.36 6.30
N GLY A 394 13.43 13.87 5.08
CA GLY A 394 14.73 13.33 4.69
C GLY A 394 15.14 12.07 5.43
N LEU A 395 14.17 11.29 5.93
CA LEU A 395 14.41 10.06 6.68
C LEU A 395 14.14 8.84 5.80
N THR A 396 15.07 7.91 5.73
CA THR A 396 14.86 6.62 5.05
C THR A 396 13.81 5.76 5.75
N ALA A 397 13.35 4.70 5.09
CA ALA A 397 12.37 3.77 5.65
C ALA A 397 12.80 3.16 7.00
N SER A 398 14.09 2.90 7.21
CA SER A 398 14.62 2.31 8.46
C SER A 398 15.03 3.33 9.52
N GLU A 399 15.24 4.60 9.14
CA GLU A 399 15.69 5.63 10.07
C GLU A 399 14.61 6.06 11.05
N ASN A 400 15.08 6.43 12.25
CA ASN A 400 14.27 6.96 13.34
C ASN A 400 14.73 8.37 13.69
N LYS A 401 13.78 9.31 13.68
CA LYS A 401 13.99 10.72 14.02
C LYS A 401 14.58 10.99 15.41
N LYS A 402 14.53 10.02 16.33
CA LYS A 402 15.19 10.15 17.65
C LYS A 402 16.72 10.13 17.56
N HIS A 403 17.26 9.50 16.52
CA HIS A 403 18.69 9.29 16.32
C HIS A 403 19.24 10.05 15.11
N VAL A 404 18.37 10.38 14.14
CA VAL A 404 18.74 11.10 12.92
C VAL A 404 17.98 12.42 12.88
N ALA A 405 18.71 13.52 12.64
CA ALA A 405 18.11 14.84 12.46
C ALA A 405 17.31 14.88 11.15
N ILE A 406 16.17 15.57 11.15
CA ILE A 406 15.34 15.73 9.95
C ILE A 406 15.97 16.75 9.00
N LYS A 407 15.78 16.56 7.69
CA LYS A 407 16.20 17.50 6.64
C LYS A 407 15.00 18.30 6.17
N ALA A 408 14.57 19.26 6.99
CA ALA A 408 13.34 20.02 6.78
C ALA A 408 13.55 21.54 6.70
N ASP A 409 14.75 22.00 6.33
CA ASP A 409 15.09 23.44 6.25
C ASP A 409 14.20 24.20 5.25
N TRP A 410 13.61 23.51 4.26
CA TRP A 410 12.63 24.06 3.34
C TRP A 410 11.43 24.70 4.08
N ILE A 411 11.06 24.20 5.26
CA ILE A 411 9.97 24.74 6.08
C ILE A 411 10.24 26.20 6.47
N LEU A 412 11.50 26.62 6.64
CA LEU A 412 11.86 27.98 7.02
C LEU A 412 11.44 29.02 5.97
N GLN A 413 11.24 28.60 4.72
CA GLN A 413 10.84 29.45 3.60
C GLN A 413 9.33 29.44 3.33
N MET A 414 8.56 28.66 4.11
CA MET A 414 7.11 28.53 3.93
C MET A 414 6.35 29.74 4.49
N PRO A 415 5.07 29.93 4.08
CA PRO A 415 4.20 30.94 4.68
C PRO A 415 4.19 30.88 6.21
N ARG A 416 4.02 32.04 6.86
CA ARG A 416 4.17 32.16 8.32
C ARG A 416 3.21 31.22 9.05
N GLU A 417 1.97 31.18 8.62
CA GLU A 417 0.89 30.36 9.16
C GLU A 417 1.18 28.85 9.08
N TRP A 418 1.89 28.40 8.05
CA TRP A 418 2.31 26.99 7.91
C TRP A 418 3.44 26.64 8.87
N ARG A 419 4.41 27.54 9.01
CA ARG A 419 5.48 27.41 10.01
C ARG A 419 4.89 27.35 11.41
N VAL A 420 3.91 28.20 11.72
CA VAL A 420 3.18 28.18 13.00
C VAL A 420 2.46 26.84 13.19
N ALA A 421 1.72 26.35 12.20
CA ALA A 421 1.03 25.07 12.30
C ALA A 421 1.99 23.90 12.58
N PHE A 422 3.15 23.87 11.90
CA PHE A 422 4.18 22.87 12.17
C PHE A 422 4.77 22.98 13.58
N ILE A 423 5.05 24.20 14.05
CA ILE A 423 5.51 24.43 15.43
C ILE A 423 4.45 23.96 16.44
N GLN A 424 3.17 24.20 16.17
CA GLN A 424 2.07 23.75 17.02
C GLN A 424 2.04 22.22 17.12
N GLY A 425 2.22 21.50 16.01
CA GLY A 425 2.33 20.03 16.01
C GLY A 425 3.54 19.54 16.82
N LEU A 426 4.70 20.20 16.69
CA LEU A 426 5.88 19.89 17.51
C LEU A 426 5.61 20.12 19.00
N ALA A 427 5.05 21.28 19.34
CA ALA A 427 4.82 21.70 20.72
C ALA A 427 3.72 20.89 21.42
N ASP A 428 2.67 20.48 20.70
CA ASP A 428 1.62 19.64 21.27
C ASP A 428 2.14 18.25 21.70
N GLY A 429 3.11 17.69 20.98
CA GLY A 429 3.83 16.49 21.43
C GLY A 429 4.88 16.81 22.49
N ASP A 430 6.01 17.38 22.06
CA ASP A 430 7.24 17.51 22.84
C ASP A 430 7.40 18.83 23.61
N GLY A 431 6.44 19.74 23.47
CA GLY A 431 6.50 21.06 24.10
C GLY A 431 6.13 21.07 25.60
N HIS A 432 6.48 22.15 26.28
CA HIS A 432 5.99 22.45 27.63
C HIS A 432 5.98 23.94 27.90
N ALA A 433 5.12 24.35 28.83
CA ALA A 433 5.16 25.62 29.53
C ALA A 433 5.18 25.34 31.05
N SER A 434 5.93 26.12 31.83
CA SER A 434 6.13 25.82 33.25
C SER A 434 6.30 27.04 34.12
N PHE A 435 5.42 27.23 35.11
CA PHE A 435 5.65 28.17 36.23
C PHE A 435 6.91 27.84 37.03
N ARG A 436 7.19 26.55 37.22
CA ARG A 436 8.32 26.08 38.04
C ARG A 436 9.67 26.55 37.51
N ARG A 437 9.79 26.58 36.19
CA ARG A 437 11.01 27.01 35.47
C ARG A 437 10.89 28.42 34.89
N PHE A 438 9.67 28.96 34.87
CA PHE A 438 9.29 30.21 34.22
C PHE A 438 9.76 30.28 32.77
N ASP A 439 9.50 29.20 32.02
CA ASP A 439 9.90 29.04 30.63
C ASP A 439 8.84 28.27 29.82
N ALA A 440 9.02 28.30 28.51
CA ALA A 440 8.44 27.35 27.58
C ALA A 440 9.55 26.74 26.73
N ALA A 441 9.37 25.51 26.23
CA ALA A 441 10.35 24.90 25.32
C ALA A 441 9.75 23.75 24.52
N ILE A 442 10.39 23.40 23.42
CA ILE A 442 10.15 22.16 22.66
C ILE A 442 11.35 21.25 22.87
N ASN A 443 11.13 20.06 23.43
CA ASN A 443 12.20 19.09 23.66
C ASN A 443 12.54 18.36 22.35
N THR A 444 13.81 18.07 22.13
CA THR A 444 14.27 17.31 20.96
C THR A 444 15.68 16.80 21.19
N THR A 445 16.00 15.60 20.69
CA THR A 445 17.35 15.02 20.82
C THR A 445 18.30 15.44 19.71
N THR A 446 17.79 15.69 18.51
CA THR A 446 18.61 15.85 17.30
C THR A 446 18.34 17.13 16.52
N ASN A 447 17.25 17.86 16.82
CA ASN A 447 16.76 18.97 15.97
C ASN A 447 16.79 20.34 16.65
N GLU A 448 17.57 20.53 17.73
CA GLU A 448 17.54 21.77 18.54
C GLU A 448 17.76 23.03 17.70
N VAL A 449 18.78 23.02 16.85
CA VAL A 449 19.17 24.16 16.00
C VAL A 449 18.08 24.48 14.98
N PHE A 450 17.51 23.46 14.35
CA PHE A 450 16.42 23.63 13.38
C PHE A 450 15.18 24.24 14.05
N ILE A 451 14.75 23.70 15.20
CA ILE A 451 13.59 24.22 15.94
C ILE A 451 13.85 25.65 16.41
N SER A 452 15.06 25.98 16.86
CA SER A 452 15.41 27.34 17.27
C SER A 452 15.36 28.34 16.11
N LYS A 453 15.90 27.98 14.94
CA LYS A 453 15.77 28.78 13.71
C LYS A 453 14.30 28.95 13.31
N LEU A 454 13.50 27.90 13.43
CA LEU A 454 12.09 27.92 13.09
C LEU A 454 11.29 28.86 14.01
N LEU A 455 11.51 28.81 15.32
CA LEU A 455 10.95 29.77 16.29
C LEU A 455 11.41 31.20 15.99
N LEU A 456 12.69 31.40 15.68
CA LEU A 456 13.19 32.73 15.32
C LEU A 456 12.51 33.28 14.07
N SER A 457 12.25 32.42 13.07
CA SER A 457 11.64 32.79 11.79
C SER A 457 10.22 33.36 11.91
N ILE A 458 9.52 33.07 13.02
CA ILE A 458 8.19 33.60 13.34
C ILE A 458 8.24 34.72 14.41
N GLY A 459 9.43 35.16 14.79
CA GLY A 459 9.66 36.28 15.71
C GLY A 459 9.89 35.90 17.17
N VAL A 460 10.06 34.61 17.50
CA VAL A 460 10.27 34.12 18.87
C VAL A 460 11.70 33.63 19.05
N ALA A 461 12.53 34.38 19.77
CA ALA A 461 13.89 33.97 20.07
C ALA A 461 13.92 32.83 21.10
N SER A 462 14.82 31.88 20.90
CA SER A 462 15.03 30.74 21.79
C SER A 462 16.52 30.43 21.92
N THR A 463 16.89 29.76 23.01
CA THR A 463 18.25 29.25 23.24
C THR A 463 18.27 27.74 23.01
N CYS A 464 19.31 27.24 22.33
CA CYS A 464 19.58 25.80 22.21
C CYS A 464 20.35 25.28 23.44
N GLY A 465 20.28 23.98 23.71
CA GLY A 465 20.98 23.28 24.78
C GLY A 465 20.06 22.36 25.60
N ASP A 466 20.64 21.33 26.22
CA ASP A 466 19.96 20.32 27.04
C ASP A 466 18.81 19.58 26.31
N ASN A 467 18.96 19.23 25.02
CA ASN A 467 17.94 18.52 24.25
C ASN A 467 16.63 19.31 24.11
N ARG A 468 16.70 20.62 23.86
CA ARG A 468 15.52 21.49 23.67
C ARG A 468 15.83 22.85 23.04
N ALA A 469 14.83 23.40 22.36
CA ALA A 469 14.77 24.83 22.02
C ALA A 469 13.94 25.57 23.07
N ARG A 470 14.58 26.42 23.86
CA ARG A 470 14.02 27.02 25.09
C ARG A 470 13.71 28.51 24.95
N ILE A 471 12.49 28.89 25.31
CA ILE A 471 11.97 30.26 25.35
C ILE A 471 11.94 30.71 26.82
N LYS A 472 12.96 31.44 27.24
CA LYS A 472 13.13 31.89 28.65
C LYS A 472 12.99 33.40 28.82
N GLN A 473 13.32 34.18 27.80
CA GLN A 473 13.24 35.63 27.88
C GLN A 473 11.77 36.06 27.99
N GLN A 474 11.47 36.99 28.89
CA GLN A 474 10.09 37.34 29.24
C GLN A 474 9.32 37.93 28.05
N ASP A 475 9.96 38.78 27.25
CA ASP A 475 9.34 39.34 26.04
C ASP A 475 9.05 38.24 25.00
N GLU A 476 9.91 37.23 24.91
CA GLU A 476 9.71 36.08 24.00
C GLU A 476 8.61 35.12 24.48
N ILE A 477 8.44 34.96 25.81
CA ILE A 477 7.30 34.23 26.40
C ILE A 477 5.99 34.96 26.06
N VAL A 478 6.00 36.30 26.13
CA VAL A 478 4.82 37.10 25.77
C VAL A 478 4.48 36.91 24.29
N LYS A 479 5.45 37.02 23.39
CA LYS A 479 5.24 36.76 21.95
C LYS A 479 4.75 35.35 21.66
N ALA A 480 5.30 34.34 22.35
CA ALA A 480 4.88 32.95 22.23
C ALA A 480 3.46 32.70 22.80
N GLY A 481 3.00 33.50 23.76
CA GLY A 481 1.61 33.46 24.22
C GLY A 481 0.64 34.13 23.24
N GLU A 482 1.06 35.21 22.59
CA GLU A 482 0.24 35.93 21.59
C GLU A 482 0.08 35.15 20.28
N MET A 483 1.04 34.29 19.97
CA MET A 483 0.96 33.33 18.89
C MET A 483 0.78 31.93 19.49
N PRO A 484 -0.45 31.40 19.60
CA PRO A 484 -0.73 30.19 20.37
C PRO A 484 0.21 29.06 19.97
N LEU A 485 1.12 28.68 20.89
CA LEU A 485 2.18 27.71 20.66
C LEU A 485 1.63 26.28 20.67
N PHE A 486 0.57 26.03 21.43
CA PHE A 486 -0.11 24.75 21.54
C PHE A 486 -1.51 24.86 20.96
N ARG A 487 -1.92 23.88 20.15
CA ARG A 487 -3.24 23.90 19.50
C ARG A 487 -4.23 23.01 20.24
N PHE A 488 -3.90 21.74 20.40
CA PHE A 488 -4.77 20.77 21.06
C PHE A 488 -4.31 20.41 22.49
N ALA A 489 -3.08 20.77 22.88
CA ALA A 489 -2.63 20.67 24.26
C ALA A 489 -3.06 21.89 25.09
N SER A 490 -4.37 22.13 25.22
CA SER A 490 -4.98 23.34 25.80
C SER A 490 -4.44 23.71 27.18
N GLY A 491 -4.20 22.73 28.07
CA GLY A 491 -3.61 23.01 29.39
C GLY A 491 -2.18 23.55 29.35
N ARG A 492 -1.40 23.24 28.31
CA ARG A 492 -0.08 23.84 28.08
C ARG A 492 -0.22 25.28 27.55
N GLN A 493 -1.18 25.53 26.66
CA GLN A 493 -1.49 26.88 26.19
C GLN A 493 -1.93 27.77 27.35
N GLU A 494 -2.85 27.30 28.19
CA GLU A 494 -3.34 28.05 29.36
C GLU A 494 -2.19 28.42 30.30
N THR A 495 -1.26 27.49 30.54
CA THR A 495 -0.06 27.76 31.34
C THR A 495 0.80 28.86 30.70
N LEU A 496 1.01 28.82 29.38
CA LEU A 496 1.77 29.83 28.65
C LEU A 496 1.08 31.20 28.67
N ASP A 497 -0.23 31.24 28.49
CA ASP A 497 -1.03 32.46 28.55
C ASP A 497 -0.97 33.09 29.95
N ASN A 498 -1.01 32.27 30.99
CA ASN A 498 -0.87 32.74 32.37
C ASN A 498 0.54 33.28 32.65
N LEU A 499 1.60 32.64 32.14
CA LEU A 499 2.96 33.19 32.20
C LEU A 499 3.03 34.56 31.50
N SER A 500 2.47 34.68 30.30
CA SER A 500 2.39 35.94 29.54
C SER A 500 1.64 37.02 30.33
N LYS A 501 0.49 36.70 30.92
CA LYS A 501 -0.29 37.62 31.76
C LYS A 501 0.49 38.06 33.01
N ILE A 502 1.16 37.15 33.71
CA ILE A 502 2.02 37.49 34.85
C ILE A 502 3.10 38.48 34.43
N ILE A 503 3.76 38.26 33.29
CA ILE A 503 4.81 39.16 32.78
C ILE A 503 4.25 40.55 32.46
N LYS A 504 3.06 40.63 31.85
CA LYS A 504 2.38 41.89 31.51
C LYS A 504 1.91 42.66 32.75
N LEU A 505 1.41 41.96 33.76
CA LEU A 505 0.78 42.54 34.95
C LEU A 505 1.74 42.75 36.13
N LYS A 506 2.95 42.17 36.09
CA LYS A 506 3.90 42.34 37.20
C LYS A 506 4.17 43.82 37.48
N PRO A 507 4.41 44.20 38.75
CA PRO A 507 4.79 45.55 39.10
C PRO A 507 6.03 46.02 38.32
N LYS A 508 5.90 47.15 37.64
CA LYS A 508 7.03 47.82 36.97
C LYS A 508 7.78 48.71 37.97
N GLY A 509 9.12 48.72 37.88
CA GLY A 509 9.99 49.54 38.72
C GLY A 509 10.15 49.02 40.16
N ARG A 510 10.72 49.86 41.04
CA ARG A 510 10.94 49.56 42.46
C ARG A 510 9.67 49.83 43.31
N LYS A 511 8.49 49.37 42.87
CA LYS A 511 7.30 49.49 43.72
C LYS A 511 7.49 48.64 44.97
N ARG A 512 7.19 49.23 46.14
CA ARG A 512 7.24 48.53 47.42
C ARG A 512 6.18 47.44 47.40
N VAL A 513 6.62 46.20 47.59
CA VAL A 513 5.71 45.05 47.75
C VAL A 513 5.05 45.17 49.14
N PRO A 514 3.72 45.05 49.23
CA PRO A 514 2.99 45.04 50.50
C PRO A 514 3.54 43.99 51.47
N GLU A 515 3.47 44.27 52.78
CA GLU A 515 4.11 43.41 53.79
C GLU A 515 3.37 42.08 53.99
N ASP A 516 2.03 42.12 53.90
CA ASP A 516 1.16 40.95 53.85
C ASP A 516 1.54 39.99 52.72
N GLU A 517 1.80 40.53 51.52
CA GLU A 517 2.27 39.71 50.40
C GLU A 517 3.64 39.10 50.65
N LYS A 518 4.58 39.86 51.23
CA LYS A 518 5.90 39.31 51.57
C LYS A 518 5.78 38.19 52.60
N ASN A 519 4.99 38.41 53.65
CA ASN A 519 4.76 37.41 54.69
C ASN A 519 4.20 36.12 54.09
N LEU A 520 3.24 36.22 53.17
CA LEU A 520 2.73 35.09 52.41
C LEU A 520 3.83 34.38 51.61
N VAL A 521 4.69 35.11 50.90
CA VAL A 521 5.81 34.51 50.15
C VAL A 521 6.78 33.76 51.06
N ILE A 522 7.09 34.33 52.23
CA ILE A 522 7.99 33.71 53.21
C ILE A 522 7.33 32.48 53.83
N GLU A 523 6.07 32.54 54.23
CA GLU A 523 5.30 31.40 54.76
C GLU A 523 5.29 30.23 53.76
N LEU A 524 5.01 30.51 52.48
CA LEU A 524 5.01 29.48 51.44
C LEU A 524 6.41 28.89 51.22
N TYR A 525 7.46 29.71 51.33
CA TYR A 525 8.84 29.24 51.23
C TYR A 525 9.25 28.38 52.43
N GLU A 526 8.88 28.78 53.65
CA GLU A 526 9.11 28.03 54.89
C GLU A 526 8.35 26.71 54.91
N ALA A 527 7.18 26.64 54.27
CA ALA A 527 6.46 25.41 53.97
C ALA A 527 7.16 24.50 52.94
N GLY A 528 8.35 24.87 52.48
CA GLY A 528 9.20 24.06 51.59
C GLY A 528 8.91 24.22 50.10
N LEU A 529 8.07 25.18 49.69
CA LEU A 529 7.80 25.42 48.28
C LEU A 529 8.97 26.14 47.60
N LYS A 530 9.31 25.69 46.40
CA LYS A 530 10.30 26.37 45.54
C LYS A 530 9.69 27.61 44.89
N ALA A 531 10.51 28.60 44.54
CA ALA A 531 10.07 29.88 43.98
C ALA A 531 9.04 29.76 42.84
N GLY A 532 9.26 28.89 41.86
CA GLY A 532 8.30 28.72 40.77
C GLY A 532 6.96 28.06 41.18
N LYS A 533 6.93 27.29 42.29
CA LYS A 533 5.68 26.82 42.90
C LYS A 533 4.97 27.92 43.69
N ILE A 534 5.74 28.81 44.32
CA ILE A 534 5.20 30.00 44.96
C ILE A 534 4.55 30.90 43.91
N VAL A 535 5.19 31.12 42.76
CA VAL A 535 4.61 31.88 41.63
C VAL A 535 3.26 31.30 41.18
N GLU A 536 3.20 29.98 40.95
CA GLU A 536 1.97 29.29 40.57
C GLU A 536 0.86 29.50 41.60
N LYS A 537 1.18 29.36 42.90
CA LYS A 537 0.22 29.51 43.99
C LYS A 537 -0.27 30.95 44.14
N LEU A 538 0.63 31.93 44.11
CA LEU A 538 0.29 33.35 44.13
C LEU A 538 -0.63 33.75 42.97
N TRP A 539 -0.39 33.21 41.78
CA TRP A 539 -1.23 33.50 40.62
C TRP A 539 -2.63 32.92 40.77
N TYR A 540 -2.74 31.60 41.02
CA TYR A 540 -4.03 30.92 41.01
C TYR A 540 -4.87 31.14 42.27
N GLU A 541 -4.26 31.25 43.45
CA GLU A 541 -4.99 31.37 44.71
C GLU A 541 -5.17 32.82 45.17
N HIS A 542 -4.27 33.73 44.75
CA HIS A 542 -4.26 35.11 45.24
C HIS A 542 -4.34 36.16 44.12
N GLY A 543 -4.29 35.78 42.83
CA GLY A 543 -4.32 36.73 41.71
C GLY A 543 -3.07 37.63 41.63
N LEU A 544 -1.97 37.26 42.27
CA LEU A 544 -0.77 38.09 42.40
C LEU A 544 0.26 37.75 41.32
N ALA A 545 0.48 38.69 40.39
CA ALA A 545 1.44 38.55 39.29
C ALA A 545 2.89 38.75 39.78
N ARG A 546 3.61 37.65 40.04
CA ARG A 546 5.04 37.67 40.44
C ARG A 546 5.88 36.73 39.58
N THR A 547 7.13 37.14 39.34
CA THR A 547 8.13 36.34 38.61
C THR A 547 9.05 35.61 39.58
N ILE A 548 9.75 34.57 39.11
CA ILE A 548 10.71 33.83 39.95
C ILE A 548 11.77 34.77 40.52
N GLU A 549 12.30 35.71 39.73
CA GLU A 549 13.33 36.64 40.20
C GLU A 549 12.83 37.53 41.34
N MET A 550 11.56 37.94 41.30
CA MET A 550 10.95 38.73 42.37
C MET A 550 10.83 37.92 43.66
N ILE A 551 10.34 36.68 43.57
CA ILE A 551 10.22 35.78 44.72
C ILE A 551 11.58 35.51 45.35
N ASP A 552 12.57 35.16 44.53
CA ASP A 552 13.94 34.93 45.02
C ASP A 552 14.55 36.17 45.67
N THR A 553 14.19 37.37 45.19
CA THR A 553 14.65 38.63 45.77
C THR A 553 14.01 38.88 47.14
N MET A 554 12.71 38.58 47.31
CA MET A 554 12.02 38.70 48.60
C MET A 554 12.63 37.75 49.62
N ILE A 555 12.78 36.47 49.27
CA ILE A 555 13.38 35.44 50.14
C ILE A 555 14.81 35.82 50.53
N ARG A 556 15.64 36.28 49.57
CA ARG A 556 17.02 36.69 49.85
C ARG A 556 17.12 37.91 50.75
N ARG A 557 16.18 38.86 50.65
CA ARG A 557 16.16 40.05 51.51
C ARG A 557 15.77 39.70 52.94
N GLU A 558 14.81 38.79 53.11
CA GLU A 558 14.39 38.37 54.45
C GLU A 558 15.51 37.62 55.17
N LYS A 559 16.19 36.69 54.49
CA LYS A 559 17.36 35.98 55.05
C LYS A 559 18.55 36.88 55.39
N LYS A 560 18.61 38.09 54.83
CA LYS A 560 19.70 39.06 55.09
C LYS A 560 19.39 40.02 56.24
N LYS A 561 18.18 40.00 56.82
CA LYS A 561 17.93 40.76 58.04
C LYS A 561 18.79 40.16 59.17
N PRO A 562 19.68 40.94 59.81
CA PRO A 562 20.42 40.47 60.97
C PRO A 562 19.43 40.08 62.07
N ILE A 563 19.76 39.02 62.83
CA ILE A 563 18.95 38.49 63.95
C ILE A 563 18.89 39.47 65.16
N ASP A 564 19.50 40.64 65.06
CA ASP A 564 19.75 41.56 66.19
C ASP A 564 18.58 42.48 66.58
N SER A 565 17.33 42.05 66.43
CA SER A 565 16.17 42.83 66.92
C SER A 565 15.15 42.04 67.73
N VAL A 566 15.53 40.91 68.32
CA VAL A 566 14.72 40.20 69.32
C VAL A 566 15.56 40.00 70.58
N GLY A 567 15.66 41.05 71.38
CA GLY A 567 16.40 41.03 72.64
C GLY A 567 16.57 42.42 73.23
N ASN A 568 15.44 43.09 73.51
CA ASN A 568 15.32 44.11 74.56
C ASN A 568 13.84 44.43 74.75
N GLN A 569 13.15 43.55 75.48
CA GLN A 569 12.04 43.90 76.36
C GLN A 569 12.36 43.37 77.73
#